data_AF-A0A954HKN2-F1
#
_entry.id   AF-A0A954HKN2-F1
#
_cell.length_a   1.000
_cell.length_b   1.000
_cell.length_c   1.000
_cell.angle_alpha   90.00
_cell.angle_beta   90.00
_cell.angle_gamma   90.00
#
_symmetry.space_group_name_H-M   'P 1'
#
loop_
_entity.id
_entity.type
_entity.pdbx_description
1 polymer ?
#
loop_
_entity_poly.entity_id
_entity_poly.type
_entity_poly.pdbx_seq_one_letter_code
_entity_poly.pdbx_strand_id
1 'polypeptide(L)'
;PYHNCKPGVSYPPTLVTTADTDDRVVPGHSFKFAAALQHAQAGDSPILIRIETKAGHGAGKPTAKIIDELTDLWAFLVKNLDFELPAGFGK
;
A
#
# COMPACT_ATOMS: atom_id res chain seq x y z
N PRO A 1 -5.99 14.21 3.91
CA PRO A 1 -6.52 12.87 3.54
C PRO A 1 -7.35 12.22 4.65
N TYR A 2 -6.77 11.98 5.83
CA TYR A 2 -7.44 11.37 6.99
C TYR A 2 -8.84 11.95 7.27
N HIS A 3 -8.96 13.27 7.42
CA HIS A 3 -10.24 13.94 7.75
C HIS A 3 -11.32 13.89 6.65
N ASN A 4 -11.01 13.37 5.45
CA ASN A 4 -11.93 13.32 4.31
C ASN A 4 -12.37 11.88 3.97
N CYS A 5 -12.07 10.90 4.83
CA CYS A 5 -12.63 9.56 4.71
C CYS A 5 -14.10 9.61 5.13
N LYS A 6 -15.02 9.28 4.23
CA LYS A 6 -16.47 9.40 4.39
C LYS A 6 -17.09 7.99 4.41
N PRO A 7 -17.80 7.61 5.49
CA PRO A 7 -18.49 6.33 5.54
C PRO A 7 -19.48 6.15 4.38
N GLY A 8 -19.63 4.92 3.90
CA GLY A 8 -20.57 4.61 2.82
C GLY A 8 -20.01 4.84 1.42
N VAL A 9 -18.75 5.27 1.29
CA VAL A 9 -18.11 5.48 -0.01
C VAL A 9 -17.40 4.20 -0.46
N SER A 10 -17.61 3.80 -1.71
CA SER A 10 -16.84 2.76 -2.37
C SER A 10 -15.49 3.31 -2.82
N TYR A 11 -14.48 3.20 -1.96
CA TYR A 11 -13.12 3.61 -2.28
C TYR A 11 -12.45 2.61 -3.25
N PRO A 12 -11.55 3.07 -4.13
CA PRO A 12 -10.82 2.17 -5.03
C PRO A 12 -9.84 1.28 -4.25
N PRO A 13 -9.36 0.18 -4.86
CA PRO A 13 -8.29 -0.62 -4.30
C PRO A 13 -7.10 0.27 -3.89
N THR A 14 -6.72 0.23 -2.62
CA THR A 14 -5.69 1.12 -2.06
C THR A 14 -4.66 0.30 -1.29
N LEU A 15 -3.38 0.51 -1.61
CA LEU A 15 -2.25 -0.02 -0.87
C LEU A 15 -1.44 1.14 -0.29
N VAL A 16 -1.61 1.39 1.01
CA VAL A 16 -0.84 2.41 1.75
C VAL A 16 0.53 1.82 2.11
N THR A 17 1.63 2.49 1.77
CA THR A 17 2.98 2.05 2.15
C THR A 17 3.58 2.96 3.22
N THR A 18 4.37 2.38 4.13
CA THR A 18 5.11 3.10 5.17
C THR A 18 6.24 2.21 5.72
N ALA A 19 7.03 2.71 6.66
CA ALA A 19 8.08 1.95 7.32
C ALA A 19 8.06 2.15 8.84
N ASP A 20 8.40 1.09 9.58
CA ASP A 20 8.29 1.04 11.05
C ASP A 20 9.18 2.05 11.79
N THR A 21 10.29 2.46 11.17
CA THR A 21 11.28 3.37 11.75
C THR A 21 11.46 4.64 10.93
N ASP A 22 10.47 5.04 10.13
CA ASP A 22 10.47 6.35 9.47
C ASP A 22 10.27 7.47 10.50
N ASP A 23 11.35 8.17 10.82
CA ASP A 23 11.38 9.31 11.73
C ASP A 23 11.22 10.67 11.02
N ARG A 24 11.22 10.67 9.67
CA ARG A 24 11.00 11.88 8.86
C ARG A 24 9.51 12.12 8.63
N VAL A 25 8.78 11.07 8.26
CA VAL A 25 7.32 11.08 8.12
C VAL A 25 6.76 9.92 8.91
N VAL A 26 6.42 10.21 10.17
CA VAL A 26 6.06 9.17 11.14
C VAL A 26 4.94 8.24 10.61
N PRO A 27 5.07 6.91 10.81
CA PRO A 27 4.15 5.93 10.22
C PRO A 27 2.71 6.06 10.73
N GLY A 28 2.51 6.76 11.86
CA GLY A 28 1.20 7.11 12.39
C GLY A 28 0.29 7.87 11.41
N HIS A 29 0.84 8.57 10.41
CA HIS A 29 0.04 9.14 9.32
C HIS A 29 -0.64 8.06 8.49
N SER A 30 0.15 7.08 8.03
CA SER A 30 -0.33 5.95 7.23
C SER A 30 -1.26 5.05 8.03
N PHE A 31 -0.94 4.77 9.30
CA PHE A 31 -1.77 3.93 10.18
C PHE A 31 -3.17 4.51 10.36
N LYS A 32 -3.26 5.79 10.75
CA LYS A 32 -4.56 6.44 10.94
C LYS A 32 -5.35 6.53 9.64
N PHE A 33 -4.68 6.80 8.53
CA PHE A 33 -5.35 6.90 7.23
C PHE A 33 -5.88 5.56 6.73
N ALA A 34 -5.08 4.50 6.80
CA ALA A 34 -5.50 3.16 6.41
C ALA A 34 -6.66 2.66 7.28
N ALA A 35 -6.60 2.85 8.61
CA ALA A 35 -7.68 2.49 9.51
C ALA A 35 -8.97 3.26 9.22
N ALA A 36 -8.88 4.58 8.98
CA ALA A 36 -10.04 5.40 8.62
C ALA A 36 -10.64 4.99 7.27
N LEU A 37 -9.83 4.68 6.27
CA LEU A 37 -10.29 4.19 4.98
C LEU A 37 -10.96 2.82 5.09
N GLN A 38 -10.35 1.88 5.82
CA GLN A 38 -10.93 0.54 6.06
C GLN A 38 -12.29 0.66 6.76
N HIS A 39 -12.42 1.55 7.74
CA HIS A 39 -13.68 1.79 8.43
C HIS A 39 -14.74 2.45 7.53
N ALA A 40 -14.32 3.34 6.63
CA ALA A 40 -15.23 4.09 5.77
C ALA A 40 -15.66 3.34 4.50
N GLN A 41 -14.87 2.35 4.07
CA GLN A 41 -15.07 1.56 2.85
C GLN A 41 -16.41 0.81 2.89
N ALA A 42 -17.23 1.03 1.86
CA ALA A 42 -18.50 0.34 1.66
C ALA A 42 -18.55 -0.55 0.40
N GLY A 43 -17.51 -0.51 -0.44
CA GLY A 43 -17.34 -1.44 -1.56
C GLY A 43 -16.41 -2.61 -1.22
N ASP A 44 -16.30 -3.57 -2.15
CA ASP A 44 -15.51 -4.80 -1.96
C ASP A 44 -14.01 -4.62 -2.26
N SER A 45 -13.61 -3.43 -2.71
CA SER A 45 -12.22 -3.14 -3.07
C SER A 45 -11.30 -3.17 -1.85
N PRO A 46 -10.12 -3.81 -1.94
CA PRO A 46 -9.23 -3.98 -0.81
C PRO A 46 -8.58 -2.66 -0.39
N ILE A 47 -8.59 -2.40 0.93
CA ILE A 47 -7.82 -1.33 1.56
C ILE A 47 -6.75 -1.98 2.44
N LEU A 48 -5.51 -1.95 1.97
CA LEU A 48 -4.37 -2.60 2.61
C LEU A 48 -3.33 -1.57 3.07
N ILE A 49 -2.53 -1.97 4.04
CA ILE A 49 -1.33 -1.24 4.45
C ILE A 49 -0.13 -2.19 4.49
N ARG A 50 0.95 -1.80 3.82
CA ARG A 50 2.25 -2.49 3.83
C ARG A 50 3.21 -1.69 4.69
N ILE A 51 3.69 -2.32 5.76
CA ILE A 51 4.62 -1.71 6.71
C ILE A 51 5.97 -2.41 6.53
N GLU A 52 6.94 -1.69 5.97
CA GLU A 52 8.29 -2.21 5.84
C GLU A 52 8.96 -2.25 7.23
N THR A 53 9.53 -3.39 7.59
CA THR A 53 10.23 -3.56 8.87
C THR A 53 11.72 -3.30 8.72
N LYS A 54 12.37 -2.78 9.77
CA LYS A 54 13.80 -2.44 9.73
C LYS A 54 14.15 -1.50 8.57
N ALA A 55 13.27 -0.54 8.31
CA ALA A 55 13.47 0.49 7.29
C ALA A 55 12.94 1.85 7.78
N GLY A 56 13.64 2.92 7.40
CA GLY A 56 13.20 4.29 7.60
C GLY A 56 12.55 4.87 6.34
N HIS A 57 12.72 6.16 6.12
CA HIS A 57 12.08 6.91 5.03
C HIS A 57 12.42 6.45 3.60
N GLY A 58 13.46 5.64 3.42
CA GLY A 58 13.83 5.05 2.13
C GLY A 58 15.32 5.08 1.81
N ALA A 59 16.09 6.00 2.42
CA ALA A 59 17.54 6.03 2.24
C ALA A 59 18.19 4.78 2.83
N GLY A 60 19.11 4.16 2.07
CA GLY A 60 19.84 2.97 2.51
C GLY A 60 19.01 1.68 2.54
N LYS A 61 17.81 1.65 1.95
CA LYS A 61 17.02 0.42 1.85
C LYS A 61 17.79 -0.65 1.07
N PRO A 62 18.01 -1.85 1.64
CA PRO A 62 18.67 -2.94 0.93
C PRO A 62 17.96 -3.30 -0.38
N THR A 63 18.71 -3.64 -1.43
CA THR A 63 18.16 -4.00 -2.75
C THR A 63 17.09 -5.10 -2.66
N ALA A 64 17.27 -6.09 -1.79
CA ALA A 64 16.27 -7.14 -1.57
C ALA A 64 14.91 -6.56 -1.12
N LYS A 65 14.90 -5.62 -0.18
CA LYS A 65 13.66 -4.95 0.27
C LYS A 65 13.04 -4.07 -0.80
N ILE A 66 13.86 -3.48 -1.67
CA ILE A 66 13.37 -2.72 -2.83
C ILE A 66 12.66 -3.67 -3.82
N ILE A 67 13.26 -4.84 -4.09
CA ILE A 67 12.67 -5.87 -4.96
C ILE A 67 11.34 -6.35 -4.37
N ASP A 68 11.28 -6.65 -3.07
CA ASP A 68 10.05 -7.09 -2.40
C ASP A 68 8.96 -6.02 -2.47
N GLU A 69 9.30 -4.76 -2.17
CA GLU A 69 8.36 -3.63 -2.26
C GLU A 69 7.79 -3.45 -3.66
N LEU A 70 8.65 -3.44 -4.68
CA LEU A 70 8.20 -3.32 -6.07
C LEU A 70 7.35 -4.52 -6.50
N THR A 71 7.71 -5.73 -6.06
CA THR A 71 6.95 -6.95 -6.35
C THR A 71 5.53 -6.84 -5.79
N ASP A 72 5.38 -6.43 -4.53
CA ASP A 72 4.07 -6.24 -3.90
C ASP A 72 3.25 -5.14 -4.59
N LEU A 73 3.87 -4.00 -4.92
CA LEU A 73 3.21 -2.90 -5.62
C LEU A 73 2.69 -3.33 -7.00
N TRP A 74 3.52 -4.00 -7.80
CA TRP A 74 3.15 -4.46 -9.13
C TRP A 74 2.12 -5.59 -9.08
N ALA A 75 2.26 -6.54 -8.16
CA ALA A 75 1.28 -7.60 -7.97
C ALA A 75 -0.09 -7.04 -7.57
N PHE A 76 -0.11 -6.05 -6.67
CA PHE A 76 -1.35 -5.36 -6.29
C PHE A 76 -1.98 -4.63 -7.48
N LEU A 77 -1.17 -3.90 -8.26
CA LEU A 77 -1.64 -3.17 -9.43
C LEU A 77 -2.22 -4.13 -10.48
N VAL A 78 -1.47 -5.17 -10.84
CA VAL A 78 -1.89 -6.15 -11.85
C VAL A 78 -3.20 -6.82 -11.45
N LYS A 79 -3.32 -7.20 -10.17
CA LYS A 79 -4.52 -7.85 -9.64
C LYS A 79 -5.76 -6.95 -9.63
N ASN A 80 -5.61 -5.65 -9.38
CA ASN A 80 -6.74 -4.75 -9.14
C ASN A 80 -7.10 -3.88 -10.34
N LEU A 81 -6.24 -3.79 -11.36
CA LEU A 81 -6.50 -3.07 -12.60
C LEU A 81 -6.74 -4.02 -13.79
N ASP A 82 -6.91 -5.33 -13.52
CA ASP A 82 -7.12 -6.36 -14.54
C ASP A 82 -6.09 -6.32 -15.67
N PHE A 83 -4.80 -6.14 -15.31
CA PHE A 83 -3.74 -6.12 -16.31
C PHE A 83 -3.56 -7.51 -16.91
N GLU A 84 -3.63 -7.59 -18.23
CA GLU A 84 -3.21 -8.78 -18.96
C GLU A 84 -1.68 -8.83 -19.01
N LEU A 85 -1.11 -9.91 -18.47
CA LEU A 85 0.32 -10.14 -18.56
C LEU A 85 0.67 -10.80 -19.90
N PRO A 86 1.84 -10.47 -20.48
CA PRO A 86 2.30 -11.10 -21.73
C PRO A 86 2.37 -12.63 -21.61
N ALA A 87 2.16 -13.31 -22.74
CA ALA A 87 2.33 -14.75 -22.82
C ALA A 87 3.77 -15.15 -22.40
N GLY A 88 3.88 -16.09 -21.46
CA GLY A 88 5.17 -16.55 -20.95
C GLY A 88 5.79 -15.69 -19.84
N PHE A 89 5.08 -14.69 -19.31
CA PHE A 89 5.57 -13.90 -18.17
C PHE A 89 5.92 -14.81 -16.97
N GLY A 90 7.16 -14.67 -16.46
CA GLY A 90 7.67 -15.45 -15.33
C GLY A 90 8.10 -16.88 -15.64
N LYS A 91 8.13 -17.27 -16.94
CA LYS A 91 8.77 -18.51 -17.41
C LYS A 91 10.20 -18.27 -17.88
#